data_AF-A0AAW1UW04-F1
#
_entry.id   AF-A0AAW1UW04-F1
#
_cell.length_a   1.000
_cell.length_b   1.000
_cell.length_c   1.000
_cell.angle_alpha   90.00
_cell.angle_beta   90.00
_cell.angle_gamma   90.00
#
_symmetry.space_group_name_H-M   'P 1'
#
loop_
_entity.id
_entity.type
_entity.pdbx_description
1 polymer ?
#
loop_
_entity_poly.entity_id
_entity_poly.type
_entity_poly.pdbx_seq_one_letter_code
_entity_poly.pdbx_strand_id
1 'polypeptide(L)'
;MYSLKFIIVLIAVVVILEAKEEKNQNREILKKCAEANGMDMTKMKEMWKKNVSEKKNGKSGESTEGISKQFLCAHKCMWEEKGFLSKTTIDIEKVKRSELLKKFIKKENVDAYLKCLKPIEIKNCEDFAEVLECHIKAISSKS
;
A
#
# COMPACT_ATOMS: atom_id res chain seq x y z
N MET A 1 -12.37 -41.46 -7.03
CA MET A 1 -11.27 -40.87 -6.23
C MET A 1 -10.52 -39.87 -7.11
N TYR A 2 -10.52 -38.58 -6.76
CA TYR A 2 -9.72 -37.60 -7.49
C TYR A 2 -8.23 -37.85 -7.21
N SER A 3 -7.39 -37.79 -8.25
CA SER A 3 -5.95 -37.94 -8.06
C SER A 3 -5.42 -36.76 -7.25
N LEU A 4 -4.40 -37.00 -6.42
CA LEU A 4 -3.73 -35.96 -5.63
C LEU A 4 -3.30 -34.75 -6.49
N LYS A 5 -2.92 -35.00 -7.75
CA LYS A 5 -2.60 -33.96 -8.74
C LYS A 5 -3.79 -33.05 -9.06
N PHE A 6 -5.00 -33.60 -9.13
CA PHE A 6 -6.22 -32.83 -9.41
C PHE A 6 -6.60 -31.91 -8.26
N ILE A 7 -6.41 -32.36 -7.01
CA ILE A 7 -6.65 -31.56 -5.80
C ILE A 7 -5.67 -30.38 -5.72
N ILE A 8 -4.38 -30.62 -6.00
CA ILE A 8 -3.35 -29.56 -6.00
C ILE A 8 -3.67 -28.48 -7.06
N VAL A 9 -4.12 -28.88 -8.25
CA VAL A 9 -4.51 -27.94 -9.31
C VAL A 9 -5.71 -27.09 -8.90
N LEU A 10 -6.74 -27.69 -8.27
CA LEU A 10 -7.90 -26.94 -7.80
C LEU A 10 -7.53 -25.92 -6.73
N ILE A 11 -6.69 -26.29 -5.75
CA ILE A 11 -6.21 -25.36 -4.72
C ILE A 11 -5.43 -24.21 -5.37
N ALA A 12 -4.53 -24.51 -6.31
CA ALA A 12 -3.77 -23.47 -7.02
C ALA A 12 -4.68 -22.52 -7.80
N VAL A 13 -5.73 -23.02 -8.45
CA VAL A 13 -6.70 -22.19 -9.18
C VAL A 13 -7.47 -21.28 -8.22
N VAL A 14 -7.93 -21.79 -7.07
CA VAL A 14 -8.63 -20.98 -6.06
C VAL A 14 -7.71 -19.86 -5.54
N VAL A 15 -6.48 -20.19 -5.17
CA VAL A 15 -5.49 -19.21 -4.69
C VAL A 15 -5.20 -18.12 -5.74
N ILE A 16 -5.09 -18.49 -7.02
CA ILE A 16 -4.87 -17.53 -8.12
C ILE A 16 -6.10 -16.62 -8.29
N LEU A 17 -7.31 -17.17 -8.17
CA LEU A 17 -8.55 -16.39 -8.29
C LEU A 17 -8.70 -15.39 -7.13
N GLU A 18 -8.44 -15.81 -5.89
CA GLU A 18 -8.46 -14.95 -4.70
C GLU A 18 -7.47 -13.79 -4.84
N ALA A 19 -6.23 -14.05 -5.28
CA ALA A 19 -5.23 -13.00 -5.49
C ALA A 19 -5.62 -12.01 -6.61
N LYS A 20 -6.35 -12.46 -7.64
CA LYS A 20 -6.84 -11.61 -8.72
C LYS A 20 -8.01 -10.75 -8.27
N GLU A 21 -8.90 -11.29 -7.45
CA GLU A 21 -10.03 -10.57 -6.88
C GLU A 21 -9.57 -9.47 -5.93
N GLU A 22 -8.62 -9.77 -5.03
CA GLU A 22 -8.07 -8.76 -4.11
C GLU A 22 -7.36 -7.63 -4.88
N LYS A 23 -6.64 -7.94 -5.96
CA LYS A 23 -6.02 -6.91 -6.83
C LYS A 23 -7.08 -5.99 -7.46
N ASN A 24 -8.21 -6.55 -7.89
CA ASN A 24 -9.30 -5.76 -8.46
C ASN A 24 -9.98 -4.91 -7.39
N GLN A 25 -10.27 -5.46 -6.22
CA GLN A 25 -10.84 -4.72 -5.09
C GLN A 25 -9.94 -3.54 -4.67
N ASN A 26 -8.62 -3.77 -4.57
CA ASN A 26 -7.67 -2.70 -4.24
C ASN A 26 -7.67 -1.56 -5.27
N ARG A 27 -7.79 -1.91 -6.55
CA ARG A 27 -7.86 -0.91 -7.62
C ARG A 27 -9.16 -0.11 -7.57
N GLU A 28 -10.28 -0.78 -7.32
CA GLU A 28 -11.58 -0.13 -7.21
C GLU A 28 -11.67 0.78 -5.97
N ILE A 29 -11.15 0.34 -4.81
CA ILE A 29 -11.06 1.17 -3.60
C ILE A 29 -10.19 2.40 -3.86
N LEU A 30 -9.01 2.23 -4.46
CA LEU A 30 -8.13 3.35 -4.77
C LEU A 30 -8.79 4.32 -5.75
N LYS A 31 -9.50 3.81 -6.77
CA LYS A 31 -10.25 4.62 -7.72
C LYS A 31 -11.35 5.43 -7.03
N LYS A 32 -12.19 4.77 -6.22
CA LYS A 32 -13.24 5.42 -5.42
C LYS A 32 -12.66 6.52 -4.53
N CYS A 33 -11.59 6.23 -3.80
CA CYS A 33 -10.94 7.20 -2.92
C CYS A 33 -10.28 8.35 -3.67
N ALA A 34 -9.69 8.09 -4.85
CA ALA A 34 -9.15 9.14 -5.70
C ALA A 34 -10.25 10.08 -6.19
N GLU A 35 -11.34 9.54 -6.73
CA GLU A 35 -12.47 10.31 -7.24
C GLU A 35 -13.12 11.16 -6.13
N ALA A 36 -13.30 10.57 -4.94
CA ALA A 36 -13.82 11.28 -3.76
C ALA A 36 -12.93 12.46 -3.32
N ASN A 37 -11.64 12.45 -3.67
CA ASN A 37 -10.69 13.51 -3.37
C ASN A 37 -10.35 14.38 -4.59
N GLY A 38 -11.17 14.33 -5.65
CA GLY A 38 -10.99 15.17 -6.84
C GLY A 38 -9.80 14.76 -7.72
N MET A 39 -9.43 13.47 -7.68
CA MET A 39 -8.33 12.90 -8.44
C MET A 39 -8.80 11.79 -9.37
N ASP A 40 -8.25 11.77 -10.58
CA ASP A 40 -8.36 10.61 -11.45
C ASP A 40 -7.20 9.63 -11.23
N MET A 41 -7.39 8.40 -11.72
CA MET A 41 -6.40 7.34 -11.61
C MET A 41 -5.11 7.59 -12.41
N THR A 42 -5.13 8.49 -13.39
CA THR A 42 -3.92 8.88 -14.13
C THR A 42 -3.03 9.73 -13.23
N LYS A 43 -3.58 10.79 -12.62
CA LYS A 43 -2.86 11.65 -11.65
C LYS A 43 -2.36 10.87 -10.44
N MET A 44 -3.16 9.93 -9.93
CA MET A 44 -2.73 9.03 -8.85
C MET A 44 -1.49 8.22 -9.22
N LYS A 45 -1.48 7.64 -10.43
CA LYS A 45 -0.33 6.87 -10.91
C LYS A 45 0.89 7.75 -11.16
N GLU A 46 0.71 8.94 -11.72
CA GLU A 46 1.79 9.90 -11.95
C GLU A 46 2.45 10.32 -10.63
N MET A 47 1.66 10.68 -9.63
CA MET A 47 2.19 11.03 -8.32
C MET A 47 2.79 9.83 -7.59
N TRP A 48 2.21 8.64 -7.69
CA TRP A 48 2.84 7.43 -7.16
C TRP A 48 4.20 7.18 -7.83
N LYS A 49 4.26 7.31 -9.16
CA LYS A 49 5.51 7.12 -9.90
C LYS A 49 6.57 8.14 -9.48
N LYS A 50 6.21 9.42 -9.44
CA LYS A 50 7.11 10.52 -9.06
C LYS A 50 7.62 10.39 -7.62
N ASN A 51 6.73 10.06 -6.69
CA ASN A 51 7.05 10.10 -5.25
C ASN A 51 7.55 8.77 -4.70
N VAL A 52 7.23 7.63 -5.33
CA VAL A 52 7.57 6.30 -4.82
C VAL A 52 8.48 5.55 -5.78
N SER A 53 8.07 5.40 -7.04
CA SER A 53 8.81 4.56 -8.00
C SER A 53 10.14 5.18 -8.45
N GLU A 54 10.20 6.50 -8.63
CA GLU A 54 11.41 7.21 -9.10
C GLU A 54 12.43 7.42 -7.95
N LYS A 55 11.96 7.58 -6.71
CA LYS A 55 12.81 7.68 -5.51
C LYS A 55 13.51 6.35 -5.14
N LYS A 56 13.05 5.22 -5.69
CA LYS A 56 13.71 3.90 -5.61
C LYS A 56 15.15 3.89 -6.15
N ASN A 57 15.52 4.84 -7.01
CA ASN A 57 16.82 4.88 -7.70
C ASN A 57 17.94 5.64 -6.95
N GLY A 58 17.85 5.79 -5.62
CA GLY A 58 19.00 6.17 -4.80
C GLY A 58 19.29 7.67 -4.69
N LYS A 59 18.35 8.54 -5.05
CA LYS A 59 18.37 9.94 -4.56
C LYS A 59 17.65 10.00 -3.21
N SER A 60 18.23 9.35 -2.21
CA SER A 60 17.80 9.45 -0.82
C SER A 60 18.10 10.86 -0.32
N GLY A 61 17.12 11.76 -0.46
CA GLY A 61 17.25 13.16 -0.05
C GLY A 61 16.04 14.03 -0.43
N GLU A 62 15.21 13.62 -1.39
CA GLU A 62 14.01 14.41 -1.73
C GLU A 62 12.90 14.17 -0.72
N SER A 63 12.57 15.24 0.02
CA SER A 63 11.48 15.35 0.99
C SER A 63 10.13 14.97 0.36
N THR A 64 9.13 14.74 1.21
CA THR A 64 7.71 14.67 0.81
C THR A 64 7.14 16.02 0.37
N GLU A 65 7.96 17.07 0.24
CA GLU A 65 7.52 18.37 -0.28
C GLU A 65 7.00 18.22 -1.71
N GLY A 66 5.80 18.78 -1.93
CA GLY A 66 5.14 18.76 -3.24
C GLY A 66 4.22 17.57 -3.49
N ILE A 67 3.97 16.72 -2.48
CA ILE A 67 2.86 15.77 -2.56
C ILE A 67 1.55 16.53 -2.37
N SER A 68 0.60 16.35 -3.29
CA SER A 68 -0.69 17.03 -3.17
C SER A 68 -1.50 16.49 -1.99
N LYS A 69 -2.23 17.39 -1.31
CA LYS A 69 -3.15 17.02 -0.24
C LYS A 69 -4.17 15.97 -0.71
N GLN A 70 -4.67 16.10 -1.94
CA GLN A 70 -5.63 15.14 -2.50
C GLN A 70 -5.04 13.72 -2.60
N PHE A 71 -3.75 13.60 -2.96
CA PHE A 71 -3.08 12.30 -3.04
C PHE A 71 -2.96 11.63 -1.68
N LEU A 72 -2.58 12.41 -0.66
CA LEU A 72 -2.48 11.93 0.71
C LEU A 72 -3.86 11.53 1.25
N CYS A 73 -4.89 12.35 0.99
CA CYS A 73 -6.26 12.01 1.39
C CYS A 73 -6.78 10.74 0.69
N ALA A 74 -6.47 10.55 -0.59
CA ALA A 74 -6.87 9.35 -1.31
C ALA A 74 -6.23 8.09 -0.72
N HIS A 75 -4.96 8.16 -0.28
CA HIS A 75 -4.29 7.04 0.38
C HIS A 75 -4.77 6.80 1.80
N LYS A 76 -5.04 7.87 2.57
CA LYS A 76 -5.70 7.78 3.88
C LYS A 76 -7.05 7.07 3.77
N CYS A 77 -7.89 7.50 2.83
CA CYS A 77 -9.18 6.88 2.53
C CYS A 77 -9.02 5.39 2.18
N MET A 78 -8.04 5.03 1.34
CA MET A 78 -7.79 3.63 1.01
C MET A 78 -7.41 2.82 2.28
N TRP A 79 -6.60 3.39 3.17
CA TRP A 79 -6.22 2.72 4.42
C TRP A 79 -7.40 2.55 5.39
N GLU A 80 -8.32 3.50 5.42
CA GLU A 80 -9.56 3.41 6.20
C GLU A 80 -10.50 2.34 5.64
N GLU A 81 -10.74 2.33 4.32
CA GLU A 81 -11.61 1.34 3.66
C GLU A 81 -11.06 -0.09 3.78
N LYS A 82 -9.73 -0.25 3.83
CA LYS A 82 -9.06 -1.53 4.10
C LYS A 82 -8.99 -1.90 5.57
N GLY A 83 -9.41 -1.00 6.46
CA GLY A 83 -9.36 -1.16 7.91
C GLY A 83 -7.94 -1.20 8.48
N PHE A 84 -6.94 -0.73 7.72
CA PHE A 84 -5.57 -0.54 8.19
C PHE A 84 -5.43 0.70 9.07
N LEU A 85 -6.31 1.67 8.89
CA LEU A 85 -6.43 2.84 9.74
C LEU A 85 -7.79 2.81 10.43
N SER A 86 -7.80 2.88 11.77
CA SER A 86 -9.02 3.05 12.56
C SER A 86 -8.91 4.34 13.36
N LYS A 87 -9.81 5.29 13.09
CA LYS A 87 -9.76 6.67 13.61
C LYS A 87 -8.45 7.35 13.23
N THR A 88 -7.44 7.25 14.08
CA THR A 88 -6.13 7.87 13.92
C THR A 88 -4.98 6.88 14.03
N THR A 89 -5.25 5.61 14.32
CA THR A 89 -4.23 4.61 14.64
C THR A 89 -4.15 3.53 13.57
N ILE A 90 -2.93 3.20 13.17
CA ILE A 90 -2.64 2.14 12.22
C ILE A 90 -2.75 0.77 12.89
N ASP A 91 -3.57 -0.12 12.34
CA ASP A 91 -3.66 -1.54 12.73
C ASP A 91 -2.52 -2.33 12.07
N ILE A 92 -1.38 -2.35 12.76
CA ILE A 92 -0.16 -3.01 12.32
C ILE A 92 -0.36 -4.51 12.08
N GLU A 93 -1.20 -5.17 12.86
CA GLU A 93 -1.46 -6.60 12.71
C GLU A 93 -2.28 -6.91 11.44
N LYS A 94 -3.19 -6.00 11.04
CA LYS A 94 -3.83 -6.10 9.72
C LYS A 94 -2.87 -5.77 8.58
N VAL A 95 -2.06 -4.72 8.71
CA VAL A 95 -1.06 -4.37 7.68
C VAL A 95 -0.09 -5.53 7.44
N LYS A 96 0.42 -6.15 8.53
CA LYS A 96 1.33 -7.30 8.50
C LYS A 96 0.76 -8.51 7.75
N ARG A 97 -0.56 -8.73 7.83
CA ARG A 97 -1.26 -9.84 7.17
C ARG A 97 -1.65 -9.54 5.73
N SER A 98 -1.53 -8.29 5.27
CA SER A 98 -1.97 -7.90 3.93
C SER A 98 -1.08 -8.47 2.83
N GLU A 99 -1.70 -8.91 1.74
CA GLU A 99 -0.97 -9.34 0.53
C GLU A 99 -0.26 -8.17 -0.16
N LEU A 100 -0.75 -6.94 0.03
CA LEU A 100 -0.08 -5.72 -0.44
C LEU A 100 1.33 -5.60 0.16
N LEU A 101 1.47 -5.81 1.47
CA LEU A 101 2.77 -5.76 2.13
C LEU A 101 3.73 -6.78 1.52
N LYS A 102 3.28 -8.04 1.38
CA LYS A 102 4.08 -9.13 0.80
C LYS A 102 4.51 -8.87 -0.64
N LYS A 103 3.70 -8.12 -1.40
CA LYS A 103 3.94 -7.83 -2.81
C LYS A 103 4.90 -6.66 -3.02
N PHE A 104 4.81 -5.62 -2.19
CA PHE A 104 5.53 -4.37 -2.40
C PHE A 104 6.77 -4.22 -1.54
N ILE A 105 6.79 -4.84 -0.35
CA ILE A 105 7.91 -4.77 0.58
C ILE A 105 8.61 -6.13 0.60
N LYS A 106 9.93 -6.13 0.41
CA LYS A 106 10.72 -7.35 0.53
C LYS A 106 10.65 -7.88 1.97
N LYS A 107 10.68 -9.21 2.13
CA LYS A 107 10.49 -9.87 3.43
C LYS A 107 11.46 -9.35 4.50
N GLU A 108 12.72 -9.09 4.14
CA GLU A 108 13.75 -8.55 5.02
C GLU A 108 13.46 -7.12 5.52
N ASN A 109 12.66 -6.35 4.78
CA ASN A 109 12.32 -4.96 5.11
C ASN A 109 10.97 -4.83 5.85
N VAL A 110 10.21 -5.93 6.00
CA VAL A 110 8.89 -5.91 6.64
C VAL A 110 8.95 -5.42 8.07
N ASP A 111 9.87 -5.93 8.89
CA ASP A 111 9.94 -5.53 10.29
C ASP A 111 10.38 -4.06 10.45
N ALA A 112 11.31 -3.60 9.61
CA ALA A 112 11.72 -2.20 9.58
C ALA A 112 10.56 -1.28 9.16
N TYR A 113 9.79 -1.71 8.16
CA TYR A 113 8.60 -0.99 7.71
C TYR A 113 7.53 -0.91 8.79
N LEU A 114 7.18 -2.03 9.45
CA LEU A 114 6.18 -2.05 10.52
C LEU A 114 6.61 -1.24 11.75
N LYS A 115 7.92 -1.22 12.06
CA LYS A 115 8.48 -0.34 13.10
C LYS A 115 8.35 1.13 12.72
N CYS A 116 8.59 1.48 11.46
CA CYS A 116 8.43 2.85 10.98
C CYS A 116 6.99 3.37 11.14
N LEU A 117 5.99 2.51 10.96
CA LEU A 117 4.58 2.87 11.15
C LEU A 117 4.18 3.11 12.62
N LYS A 118 4.90 2.53 13.59
CA LYS A 118 4.69 2.74 15.04
C LYS A 118 5.63 3.87 15.52
N PRO A 119 5.30 5.13 15.21
CA PRO A 119 4.41 5.84 16.14
C PRO A 119 3.38 6.75 15.45
N ILE A 120 3.12 6.53 14.16
CA ILE A 120 2.40 7.51 13.34
C ILE A 120 0.93 7.58 13.75
N GLU A 121 0.49 8.77 14.18
CA GLU A 121 -0.93 9.10 14.36
C GLU A 121 -1.42 9.89 13.15
N ILE A 122 -2.47 9.39 12.48
CA ILE A 122 -3.01 10.00 11.27
C ILE A 122 -4.31 10.74 11.63
N LYS A 123 -4.22 12.01 12.00
CA LYS A 123 -5.37 12.86 12.36
C LYS A 123 -5.98 13.52 11.14
N ASN A 124 -5.13 13.95 10.21
CA ASN A 124 -5.51 14.57 8.95
C ASN A 124 -4.87 13.81 7.77
N CYS A 125 -5.07 14.31 6.55
CA CYS A 125 -4.49 13.65 5.37
C CYS A 125 -2.98 13.85 5.30
N GLU A 126 -2.50 15.02 5.69
CA GLU A 126 -1.11 15.45 5.61
C GLU A 126 -0.19 14.57 6.46
N ASP A 127 -0.66 14.10 7.62
CA ASP A 127 0.03 13.12 8.47
C ASP A 127 0.33 11.81 7.73
N PHE A 128 -0.42 11.49 6.66
CA PHE A 128 -0.16 10.32 5.82
C PHE A 128 1.15 10.42 5.04
N ALA A 129 1.74 11.61 4.91
CA ALA A 129 3.06 11.79 4.30
C ALA A 129 4.13 10.94 5.02
N GLU A 130 4.08 10.86 6.36
CA GLU A 130 5.00 10.04 7.16
C GLU A 130 4.86 8.55 6.83
N VAL A 131 3.63 8.06 6.63
CA VAL A 131 3.37 6.67 6.21
C VAL A 131 3.99 6.41 4.83
N LEU A 132 3.87 7.37 3.91
CA LEU A 132 4.45 7.25 2.58
C LEU A 132 5.98 7.25 2.63
N GLU A 133 6.60 8.04 3.50
CA GLU A 133 8.04 7.99 3.73
C GLU A 133 8.51 6.62 4.21
N CYS A 134 7.76 6.01 5.14
CA CYS A 134 8.03 4.64 5.56
C CYS A 134 7.96 3.65 4.38
N HIS A 135 6.97 3.78 3.50
CA HIS A 135 6.89 2.95 2.29
C HIS A 135 8.08 3.17 1.37
N ILE A 136 8.42 4.42 1.08
CA ILE A 136 9.53 4.77 0.18
C ILE A 136 10.82 4.19 0.72
N LYS A 137 11.11 4.36 2.02
CA LYS A 137 12.29 3.80 2.68
C LYS A 137 12.33 2.28 2.55
N ALA A 138 11.22 1.60 2.81
CA ALA A 138 11.15 0.13 2.76
C ALA A 138 11.23 -0.46 1.34
N ILE A 139 10.76 0.28 0.33
CA ILE A 139 10.88 -0.10 -1.09
C ILE A 139 12.28 0.23 -1.65
N SER A 140 12.90 1.30 -1.14
CA SER A 140 14.19 1.81 -1.61
C SER A 140 15.39 1.25 -0.87
N SER A 141 15.21 0.64 0.31
CA SER A 141 16.26 -0.07 1.02
C SER A 141 16.75 -1.23 0.16
N LYS A 142 17.91 -0.99 -0.50
CA LYS A 142 18.66 -2.01 -1.23
C LYS A 142 18.98 -3.17 -0.30
N SER A 143 18.93 -4.39 -0.87
CA SER A 143 19.65 -5.54 -0.31
C SER A 143 21.15 -5.27 -0.39
#